data_AF-A0A9W5S019-F1
#
_entry.id   AF-A0A9W5S019-F1
#
_cell.length_a   1.000
_cell.length_b   1.000
_cell.length_c   1.000
_cell.angle_alpha   90.00
_cell.angle_beta   90.00
_cell.angle_gamma   90.00
#
_symmetry.space_group_name_H-M   'P 1'
#
loop_
_entity.id
_entity.type
_entity.pdbx_description
1 polymer ?
#
loop_
_entity_poly.entity_id
_entity_poly.type
_entity_poly.pdbx_seq_one_letter_code
_entity_poly.pdbx_strand_id
1 'polypeptide(L)'
;MTEHQDPYLYATFTAAVSYLVSGRCRKEAIQLATFRLNESTIRLNRTQLVNDKGEKLTFTVDKVLSLDWTDAEIFSEFNDRYRVTGQIRLIFRIDTRNASQGKALFGSYKLRKALFDDRTAWTIPTNREPAFVLVMSQSLEWNNIPIVYSYRLKGVEAKIS
;
A
#
# COMPACT_ATOMS: atom_id res chain seq x y z
N MET A 1 -3.83 -34.17 -16.71
CA MET A 1 -3.52 -32.72 -16.77
C MET A 1 -3.95 -32.10 -15.46
N THR A 2 -3.04 -31.99 -14.51
CA THR A 2 -3.30 -31.32 -13.23
C THR A 2 -3.26 -29.82 -13.46
N GLU A 3 -4.41 -29.16 -13.38
CA GLU A 3 -4.48 -27.71 -13.21
C GLU A 3 -3.65 -27.35 -11.97
N HIS A 4 -2.50 -26.70 -12.17
CA HIS A 4 -1.77 -26.10 -11.08
C HIS A 4 -2.61 -24.95 -10.54
N GLN A 5 -3.42 -25.21 -9.51
CA GLN A 5 -4.02 -24.14 -8.72
C GLN A 5 -2.88 -23.28 -8.17
N ASP A 6 -2.91 -21.99 -8.50
CA ASP A 6 -1.97 -21.02 -7.95
C ASP A 6 -2.12 -21.03 -6.42
N PRO A 7 -1.08 -21.41 -5.64
CA PRO A 7 -1.16 -21.46 -4.18
C PRO A 7 -1.20 -20.05 -3.56
N TYR A 8 -1.30 -18.99 -4.37
CA TYR A 8 -1.34 -17.62 -3.91
C TYR A 8 -2.75 -17.02 -3.97
N LEU A 9 -3.09 -16.29 -2.90
CA LEU A 9 -4.19 -15.34 -2.91
C LEU A 9 -3.64 -13.93 -3.02
N TYR A 10 -4.39 -13.08 -3.72
CA TYR A 10 -4.04 -11.68 -3.91
C TYR A 10 -5.09 -10.79 -3.27
N ALA A 11 -4.64 -9.64 -2.78
CA ALA A 11 -5.53 -8.60 -2.27
C ALA A 11 -4.99 -7.22 -2.64
N THR A 12 -5.89 -6.30 -2.95
CA THR A 12 -5.56 -4.90 -3.16
C THR A 12 -5.71 -4.17 -1.83
N PHE A 13 -4.62 -3.62 -1.34
CA PHE A 13 -4.63 -2.75 -0.17
C PHE A 13 -4.58 -1.30 -0.62
N THR A 14 -5.50 -0.50 -0.09
CA THR A 14 -5.57 0.94 -0.37
C THR A 14 -5.54 1.69 0.95
N ALA A 15 -4.66 2.69 1.05
CA ALA A 15 -4.56 3.57 2.22
C ALA A 15 -4.54 5.03 1.78
N ALA A 16 -5.46 5.83 2.32
CA ALA A 16 -5.33 7.29 2.29
C ALA A 16 -4.37 7.70 3.40
N VAL A 17 -3.34 8.47 3.05
CA VAL A 17 -2.23 8.80 3.94
C VAL A 17 -1.97 10.30 3.97
N SER A 18 -1.37 10.76 5.06
CA SER A 18 -0.77 12.08 5.16
C SER A 18 0.70 11.98 5.55
N TYR A 19 1.54 12.78 4.91
CA TYR A 19 2.98 12.80 5.07
C TYR A 19 3.44 14.22 5.37
N LEU A 20 4.18 14.38 6.47
CA LEU A 20 4.70 15.69 6.87
C LEU A 20 6.03 15.96 6.16
N VAL A 21 6.09 17.05 5.41
CA VAL A 21 7.28 17.42 4.63
C VAL A 21 7.59 18.89 4.84
N SER A 22 8.89 19.23 4.93
CA SER A 22 9.32 20.62 4.95
C SER A 22 9.51 21.14 3.52
N GLY A 23 8.93 22.28 3.18
CA GLY A 23 9.05 22.94 1.87
C GLY A 23 8.63 24.41 1.96
N ARG A 24 9.09 25.26 1.04
CA ARG A 24 8.82 26.72 1.09
C ARG A 24 7.45 27.10 0.57
N CYS A 25 6.80 26.21 -0.16
CA CYS A 25 5.45 26.39 -0.66
C CYS A 25 4.75 25.04 -0.86
N ARG A 26 3.42 25.08 -1.02
CA ARG A 26 2.56 23.90 -1.28
C ARG A 26 3.08 23.05 -2.44
N LYS A 27 3.49 23.68 -3.55
CA LYS A 27 4.00 22.98 -4.74
C LYS A 27 5.30 22.23 -4.46
N GLU A 28 6.24 22.87 -3.77
CA GLU A 28 7.51 22.26 -3.40
C GLU A 28 7.29 21.09 -2.42
N ALA A 29 6.37 21.23 -1.47
CA ALA A 29 6.04 20.16 -0.53
C ALA A 29 5.51 18.89 -1.23
N ILE A 30 4.58 19.06 -2.20
CA ILE A 30 4.07 17.93 -2.99
C ILE A 30 5.21 17.30 -3.81
N GLN A 31 6.04 18.11 -4.48
CA GLN A 31 7.18 17.60 -5.25
C GLN A 31 8.17 16.81 -4.38
N LEU A 32 8.44 17.30 -3.16
CA LEU A 32 9.29 16.62 -2.20
C LEU A 32 8.67 15.32 -1.68
N ALA A 33 7.36 15.29 -1.40
CA ALA A 33 6.65 14.08 -1.04
C ALA A 33 6.77 13.02 -2.14
N THR A 34 6.47 13.40 -3.40
CA THR A 34 6.61 12.54 -4.58
C THR A 34 8.04 12.05 -4.74
N PHE A 35 9.04 12.91 -4.58
CA PHE A 35 10.44 12.51 -4.76
C PHE A 35 10.94 11.57 -3.65
N ARG A 36 10.52 11.79 -2.41
CA ARG A 36 10.96 10.98 -1.25
C ARG A 36 10.23 9.65 -1.19
N LEU A 37 8.93 9.65 -1.46
CA LEU A 37 8.08 8.49 -1.33
C LEU A 37 7.28 8.29 -2.62
N ASN A 38 7.77 7.37 -3.46
CA ASN A 38 7.15 6.92 -4.70
C ASN A 38 7.44 5.42 -4.93
N GLU A 39 6.87 4.85 -5.98
CA GLU A 39 7.05 3.44 -6.34
C GLU A 39 8.52 2.99 -6.39
N SER A 40 9.42 3.81 -6.94
CA SER A 40 10.84 3.45 -7.09
C SER A 40 11.64 3.53 -5.78
N THR A 41 11.18 4.32 -4.81
CA THR A 41 11.88 4.52 -3.54
C THR A 41 11.41 3.55 -2.45
N ILE A 42 10.19 3.04 -2.54
CA ILE A 42 9.64 2.08 -1.58
C ILE A 42 10.45 0.77 -1.56
N ARG A 43 10.77 0.31 -0.35
CA ARG A 43 11.46 -0.96 -0.05
C ARG A 43 10.63 -1.84 0.88
N LEU A 44 9.32 -1.77 0.71
CA LEU A 44 8.36 -2.51 1.51
C LEU A 44 8.13 -3.89 0.89
N ASN A 45 8.76 -4.92 1.46
CA ASN A 45 8.63 -6.30 0.97
C ASN A 45 7.50 -7.08 1.67
N ARG A 46 7.22 -6.73 2.93
CA ARG A 46 6.21 -7.39 3.76
C ARG A 46 5.51 -6.38 4.65
N THR A 47 4.23 -6.61 4.91
CA THR A 47 3.41 -5.78 5.78
C THR A 47 2.59 -6.68 6.68
N GLN A 48 2.61 -6.42 7.99
CA GLN A 48 1.72 -7.10 8.93
C GLN A 48 0.45 -6.28 9.11
N LEU A 49 -0.70 -6.92 8.90
CA LEU A 49 -2.01 -6.34 9.18
C LEU A 49 -2.68 -7.12 10.32
N VAL A 50 -3.70 -6.50 10.90
CA VAL A 50 -4.50 -7.03 12.00
C VAL A 50 -5.96 -7.01 11.59
N ASN A 51 -6.69 -8.10 11.85
CA ASN A 51 -8.14 -8.13 11.64
C ASN A 51 -8.90 -7.65 12.88
N ASP A 52 -10.23 -7.57 12.78
CA ASP A 52 -11.08 -7.08 13.86
C ASP A 52 -11.06 -7.97 15.13
N LYS A 53 -10.57 -9.21 15.02
CA LYS A 53 -10.34 -10.13 16.15
C LYS A 53 -8.96 -9.96 16.80
N GLY A 54 -8.12 -9.07 16.29
CA GLY A 54 -6.75 -8.88 16.77
C GLY A 54 -5.74 -9.87 16.18
N GLU A 55 -6.16 -10.74 15.26
CA GLU A 55 -5.28 -11.72 14.62
C GLU A 55 -4.36 -11.03 13.61
N LYS A 56 -3.09 -11.39 13.64
CA LYS A 56 -2.06 -10.81 12.79
C LYS A 56 -1.80 -11.71 11.58
N LEU A 57 -1.76 -11.11 10.40
CA LEU A 57 -1.34 -11.80 9.18
C LEU A 57 -0.27 -10.98 8.47
N THR A 58 0.79 -11.65 8.03
CA THR A 58 1.88 -11.03 7.27
C THR A 58 1.64 -11.23 5.78
N PHE A 59 1.49 -10.12 5.07
CA PHE A 59 1.30 -10.07 3.63
C PHE A 59 2.64 -9.81 2.95
N THR A 60 2.92 -10.50 1.84
CA THR A 60 4.03 -10.12 0.96
C THR A 60 3.55 -9.02 0.04
N VAL A 61 4.32 -7.94 -0.09
CA VAL A 61 4.01 -6.89 -1.06
C VAL A 61 4.55 -7.35 -2.41
N ASP A 62 3.64 -7.58 -3.34
CA ASP A 62 3.95 -8.04 -4.68
C ASP A 62 4.22 -6.86 -5.60
N LYS A 63 3.39 -5.82 -5.51
CA LYS A 63 3.51 -4.62 -6.33
C LYS A 63 2.99 -3.36 -5.63
N VAL A 64 3.61 -2.22 -5.90
CA VAL A 64 3.01 -0.90 -5.66
C VAL A 64 2.22 -0.52 -6.92
N LEU A 65 0.90 -0.41 -6.82
CA LEU A 65 0.05 -0.04 -7.97
C LEU A 65 0.12 1.44 -8.28
N SER A 66 -0.04 2.27 -7.26
CA SER A 66 0.04 3.71 -7.38
C SER A 66 0.40 4.36 -6.06
N LEU A 67 0.98 5.55 -6.17
CA LEU A 67 1.26 6.43 -5.06
C LEU A 67 1.04 7.86 -5.53
N ASP A 68 -0.10 8.40 -5.19
CA ASP A 68 -0.61 9.65 -5.76
C ASP A 68 -0.79 10.68 -4.65
N TRP A 69 -0.02 11.77 -4.73
CA TRP A 69 -0.16 12.91 -3.82
C TRP A 69 -1.13 13.92 -4.43
N THR A 70 -2.18 14.26 -3.69
CA THR A 70 -3.32 15.02 -4.21
C THR A 70 -3.36 16.45 -3.70
N ASP A 71 -2.93 16.68 -2.46
CA ASP A 71 -3.01 17.97 -1.81
C ASP A 71 -1.88 18.17 -0.81
N ALA A 72 -1.62 19.42 -0.44
CA ALA A 72 -0.80 19.80 0.69
C ALA A 72 -1.37 21.04 1.38
N GLU A 73 -1.52 20.96 2.69
CA GLU A 73 -1.97 22.05 3.57
C GLU A 73 -0.83 22.46 4.50
N ILE A 74 -0.82 23.72 4.94
CA ILE A 74 0.14 24.19 5.95
C ILE A 74 -0.17 23.45 7.25
N PHE A 75 0.82 22.75 7.80
CA PHE A 75 0.62 21.99 9.04
C PHE A 75 0.63 22.89 10.27
N SER A 76 1.45 23.94 10.25
CA SER A 76 1.52 24.97 11.28
C SER A 76 2.06 26.25 10.66
N GLU A 77 1.44 27.39 10.97
CA GLU A 77 1.77 28.69 10.36
C GLU A 77 3.18 29.19 10.70
N PHE A 78 3.83 28.58 11.70
CA PHE A 78 5.13 28.99 12.22
C PHE A 78 6.30 28.14 11.70
N ASN A 79 6.04 27.14 10.87
CA ASN A 79 7.07 26.32 10.29
C ASN A 79 6.76 26.04 8.82
N ASP A 80 7.78 26.00 7.97
CA ASP A 80 7.70 25.64 6.55
C ASP A 80 7.36 24.14 6.37
N ARG A 81 6.37 23.64 7.11
CA ARG A 81 5.92 22.25 7.11
C ARG A 81 4.53 22.17 6.54
N TYR A 82 4.40 21.22 5.62
CA TYR A 82 3.17 20.93 4.93
C TYR A 82 2.75 19.51 5.26
N ARG A 83 1.46 19.33 5.54
CA ARG A 83 0.84 18.01 5.55
C ARG A 83 0.41 17.72 4.12
N VAL A 84 1.13 16.82 3.46
CA VAL A 84 0.84 16.36 2.11
C VAL A 84 -0.05 15.13 2.18
N THR A 85 -1.23 15.18 1.57
CA THR A 85 -2.17 14.05 1.54
C THR A 85 -2.08 13.31 0.22
N GLY A 86 -2.26 12.00 0.29
CA GLY A 86 -2.23 11.15 -0.89
C GLY A 86 -2.83 9.78 -0.64
N GLN A 87 -2.67 8.90 -1.62
CA GLN A 87 -3.15 7.53 -1.58
C GLN A 87 -2.02 6.57 -1.97
N ILE A 88 -1.91 5.48 -1.22
CA ILE A 88 -1.00 4.36 -1.53
C ILE A 88 -1.88 3.15 -1.86
N ARG A 89 -1.61 2.52 -3.02
CA ARG A 89 -2.27 1.28 -3.44
C ARG A 89 -1.24 0.20 -3.67
N LEU A 90 -1.41 -0.94 -3.02
CA LEU A 90 -0.51 -2.08 -3.07
C LEU A 90 -1.26 -3.35 -3.49
N ILE A 91 -0.58 -4.25 -4.20
CA ILE A 91 -0.97 -5.65 -4.30
C ILE A 91 -0.23 -6.43 -3.24
N PHE A 92 -1.00 -7.09 -2.40
CA PHE A 92 -0.50 -8.10 -1.49
C PHE A 92 -0.69 -9.49 -2.07
N ARG A 93 0.28 -10.35 -1.79
CA ARG A 93 0.29 -11.78 -2.10
C ARG A 93 0.45 -12.58 -0.81
N ILE A 94 -0.33 -13.64 -0.67
CA ILE A 94 -0.33 -14.54 0.47
C ILE A 94 -0.15 -15.96 -0.02
N ASP A 95 0.80 -16.68 0.59
CA ASP A 95 0.98 -18.11 0.35
C ASP A 95 -0.01 -18.91 1.18
N THR A 96 -1.00 -19.51 0.52
CA THR A 96 -2.07 -20.29 1.17
C THR A 96 -1.56 -21.58 1.81
N ARG A 97 -0.38 -22.07 1.42
CA ARG A 97 0.24 -23.27 2.02
C ARG A 97 0.73 -23.00 3.45
N ASN A 98 1.11 -21.76 3.72
CA ASN A 98 1.56 -21.31 5.04
C ASN A 98 0.43 -20.68 5.86
N ALA A 99 -0.68 -20.34 5.22
CA ALA A 99 -1.86 -19.81 5.89
C ALA A 99 -2.66 -20.96 6.52
N SER A 100 -2.28 -21.33 7.73
CA SER A 100 -3.10 -22.18 8.58
C SER A 100 -4.47 -21.51 8.76
N GLN A 101 -5.53 -22.15 8.24
CA GLN A 101 -6.96 -21.82 8.39
C GLN A 101 -7.57 -20.85 7.36
N GLY A 102 -8.14 -21.43 6.30
CA GLY A 102 -8.81 -20.73 5.19
C GLY A 102 -10.00 -19.83 5.54
N LYS A 103 -10.54 -19.84 6.77
CA LYS A 103 -11.60 -18.92 7.20
C LYS A 103 -11.08 -17.63 7.84
N ALA A 104 -9.90 -17.65 8.47
CA ALA A 104 -9.28 -16.43 9.00
C ALA A 104 -8.75 -15.56 7.86
N LEU A 105 -8.36 -16.19 6.74
CA LEU A 105 -7.78 -15.54 5.57
C LEU A 105 -8.67 -14.45 4.97
N PHE A 106 -9.95 -14.70 4.72
CA PHE A 106 -10.84 -13.74 4.01
C PHE A 106 -11.50 -12.71 4.94
N GLY A 107 -10.71 -12.11 5.82
CA GLY A 107 -11.14 -11.06 6.75
C GLY A 107 -10.89 -9.65 6.23
N SER A 108 -11.47 -8.67 6.93
CA SER A 108 -11.00 -7.29 6.85
C SER A 108 -9.72 -7.15 7.67
N TYR A 109 -8.62 -6.81 7.01
CA TYR A 109 -7.32 -6.59 7.64
C TYR A 109 -6.89 -5.14 7.48
N LYS A 110 -6.34 -4.56 8.55
CA LYS A 110 -5.93 -3.17 8.62
C LYS A 110 -4.56 -3.05 9.27
N LEU A 111 -3.81 -2.02 8.92
CA LEU A 111 -2.62 -1.60 9.66
C LEU A 111 -3.02 -1.29 11.11
N ARG A 112 -2.22 -1.81 12.05
CA ARG A 112 -2.46 -1.66 13.48
C ARG A 112 -2.43 -0.18 13.89
N LYS A 113 -3.36 0.25 14.74
CA LYS A 113 -3.29 1.55 15.43
C LYS A 113 -2.03 1.64 16.31
N ALA A 114 -1.55 2.86 16.53
CA ALA A 114 -0.49 3.09 17.52
C ALA A 114 -1.01 2.73 18.92
N LEU A 115 -0.10 2.37 19.84
CA LEU A 115 -0.49 1.98 21.22
C LEU A 115 -1.07 3.15 22.04
N PHE A 116 -0.75 4.38 21.66
CA PHE A 116 -1.03 5.60 22.43
C PHE A 116 -1.84 6.64 21.65
N ASP A 117 -2.25 6.31 20.42
CA ASP A 117 -3.02 7.20 19.55
C ASP A 117 -4.04 6.35 18.79
N ASP A 118 -5.25 6.87 18.66
CA ASP A 118 -6.29 6.26 17.84
C ASP A 118 -5.95 6.26 16.35
N ARG A 119 -4.93 7.04 15.97
CA ARG A 119 -4.40 7.11 14.61
C ARG A 119 -3.46 5.95 14.32
N THR A 120 -3.47 5.52 13.07
CA THR A 120 -2.53 4.54 12.56
C THR A 120 -1.33 5.29 11.96
N ALA A 121 -0.16 5.15 12.58
CA ALA A 121 1.11 5.56 11.98
C ALA A 121 1.72 4.37 11.22
N TRP A 122 2.19 4.62 10.00
CA TRP A 122 2.82 3.61 9.17
C TRP A 122 4.23 4.03 8.79
N THR A 123 5.20 3.22 9.19
CA THR A 123 6.60 3.36 8.77
C THR A 123 6.79 2.59 7.47
N ILE A 124 7.07 3.31 6.40
CA ILE A 124 7.33 2.74 5.07
C ILE A 124 8.85 2.76 4.83
N PRO A 125 9.50 1.60 4.78
CA PRO A 125 10.91 1.52 4.42
C PRO A 125 11.12 2.08 3.01
N THR A 126 12.14 2.91 2.84
CA THR A 126 12.57 3.42 1.53
C THR A 126 14.04 3.10 1.30
N ASN A 127 14.55 3.42 0.10
CA ASN A 127 15.98 3.33 -0.23
C ASN A 127 16.83 4.47 0.37
N ARG A 128 16.23 5.40 1.12
CA ARG A 128 16.91 6.47 1.85
C ARG A 128 16.54 6.37 3.34
N GLU A 129 15.69 7.27 3.81
CA GLU A 129 15.15 7.28 5.16
C GLU A 129 13.75 6.69 5.18
N PRO A 130 13.35 5.94 6.22
CA PRO A 130 11.99 5.50 6.38
C PRO A 130 11.01 6.68 6.34
N ALA A 131 9.95 6.57 5.55
CA ALA A 131 8.89 7.56 5.52
C ALA A 131 7.87 7.22 6.60
N PHE A 132 7.53 8.20 7.43
CA PHE A 132 6.50 8.07 8.45
C PHE A 132 5.25 8.77 7.96
N VAL A 133 4.18 7.99 7.74
CA VAL A 133 2.90 8.52 7.28
C VAL A 133 1.79 8.22 8.28
N LEU A 134 0.83 9.12 8.39
CA LEU A 134 -0.41 8.85 9.12
C LEU A 134 -1.44 8.30 8.15
N VAL A 135 -2.03 7.15 8.48
CA VAL A 135 -3.09 6.51 7.71
C VAL A 135 -4.42 7.07 8.16
N MET A 136 -5.10 7.78 7.25
CA MET A 136 -6.38 8.44 7.49
C MET A 136 -7.55 7.49 7.27
N SER A 137 -7.44 6.63 6.26
CA SER A 137 -8.39 5.54 5.98
C SER A 137 -7.68 4.42 5.25
N GLN A 138 -8.25 3.22 5.29
CA GLN A 138 -7.68 2.05 4.64
C GLN A 138 -8.74 1.00 4.34
N SER A 139 -8.52 0.25 3.26
CA SER A 139 -9.33 -0.90 2.87
C SER A 139 -8.44 -2.01 2.31
N LEU A 140 -8.94 -3.23 2.42
CA LEU A 140 -8.36 -4.42 1.80
C LEU A 140 -9.46 -5.11 0.99
N GLU A 141 -9.23 -5.31 -0.29
CA GLU A 141 -10.14 -5.98 -1.22
C GLU A 141 -9.49 -7.27 -1.72
N TRP A 142 -10.15 -8.41 -1.50
CA TRP A 142 -9.65 -9.71 -1.96
C TRP A 142 -9.88 -9.85 -3.47
N ASN A 143 -8.81 -10.18 -4.20
CA ASN A 143 -8.86 -10.40 -5.63
C ASN A 143 -9.01 -11.90 -5.89
N ASN A 144 -10.18 -12.33 -6.36
CA ASN A 144 -10.45 -13.75 -6.67
C ASN A 144 -9.80 -14.24 -7.98
N ILE A 145 -9.14 -13.35 -8.71
CA ILE A 145 -8.49 -13.66 -10.00
C ILE A 145 -7.01 -13.31 -9.83
N PRO A 146 -6.06 -14.21 -10.15
CA PRO A 146 -4.66 -13.83 -10.24
C PRO A 146 -4.57 -12.65 -11.19
N ILE A 147 -4.00 -11.54 -10.74
CA ILE A 147 -3.83 -10.36 -11.59
C ILE A 147 -2.89 -10.80 -12.70
N VAL A 148 -3.46 -11.20 -13.84
CA VAL A 148 -2.71 -11.56 -15.02
C VAL A 148 -1.94 -10.31 -15.38
N TYR A 149 -0.63 -10.35 -15.17
CA TYR A 149 0.30 -9.32 -15.59
C TYR A 149 -0.01 -9.04 -17.05
N SER A 150 -0.62 -7.88 -17.31
CA SER A 150 -0.84 -7.43 -18.68
C SER A 150 0.55 -7.12 -19.24
N TYR A 151 1.22 -8.12 -19.77
CA TYR A 151 2.24 -7.92 -20.76
C TYR A 151 1.52 -7.17 -21.88
N ARG A 152 1.85 -5.90 -22.08
CA ARG A 152 1.69 -5.28 -23.40
C ARG A 152 2.53 -6.12 -24.35
N LEU A 153 1.95 -7.20 -24.89
CA LEU A 153 2.39 -7.72 -26.16
C LEU A 153 2.06 -6.62 -27.16
N LYS A 154 3.04 -5.77 -27.44
CA LYS A 154 3.03 -4.95 -28.64
C LYS A 154 2.86 -5.92 -29.81
N GLY A 155 1.65 -5.95 -30.36
CA GLY A 155 1.34 -6.54 -31.66
C GLY A 155 1.24 -8.05 -31.67
N VAL A 156 0.09 -8.61 -31.25
CA VAL A 156 -0.54 -9.70 -32.00
C VAL A 156 -2.06 -9.53 -31.86
N GLU A 157 -2.72 -9.07 -32.92
CA GLU A 157 -4.16 -9.26 -33.08
C GLU A 157 -4.40 -10.74 -33.34
N ALA A 158 -4.94 -11.46 -32.35
CA ALA A 158 -5.53 -12.77 -32.61
C ALA A 158 -7.01 -12.55 -32.96
N LYS A 159 -7.31 -12.60 -34.26
CA LYS A 159 -8.68 -12.82 -34.74
C LYS A 159 -9.15 -14.18 -34.24
N ILE A 160 -10.26 -14.20 -33.52
CA ILE A 160 -11.00 -15.44 -33.23
C ILE A 160 -12.00 -15.61 -34.38
N SER A 161 -11.82 -16.69 -35.14
CA SER A 161 -12.80 -17.22 -36.08
C SER A 161 -13.91 -17.96 -35.35
#